data_AF-A0A382PN18-F1
#
_entry.id   AF-A0A382PN18-F1
#
_cell.length_a   1.000
_cell.length_b   1.000
_cell.length_c   1.000
_cell.angle_alpha   90.00
_cell.angle_beta   90.00
_cell.angle_gamma   90.00
#
_symmetry.space_group_name_H-M   'P 1'
#
loop_
_entity.id
_entity.type
_entity.pdbx_description
1 polymer ?
#
loop_
_entity_poly.entity_id
_entity_poly.type
_entity_poly.pdbx_seq_one_letter_code
_entity_poly.pdbx_strand_id
1 'polypeptide(L)'
;MIDNNNPIDAVITWVDGNDPLHQRKMSKVLSSEETKRPYVGSVKYKEIGEIYYCVLSIIKFAPFVRNIFIVTDNQVPQFIKKQEISDPRIKIIDHKEIFKGLMDFAPTFNPRCIDALLYRIPGLSERFIYFNDDMFLIKKTDKEDWYEDGGAPVLRGKWAKSYNKIWYKKAASLFFPFLKKRPSYNLAQSISANVVGYNNLYYRSFHAGRPLLKSIFEDYFK
;
A
#
# COMPACT_ATOMS: atom_id res chain seq x y z
N MET A 1 -9.56 22.73 8.15
CA MET A 1 -9.28 23.44 6.88
C MET A 1 -8.08 22.79 6.21
N ILE A 2 -8.11 22.65 4.88
CA ILE A 2 -6.97 22.15 4.10
C ILE A 2 -5.82 23.17 4.24
N ASP A 3 -4.63 22.71 4.60
CA ASP A 3 -3.43 23.55 4.59
C ASP A 3 -2.78 23.42 3.22
N ASN A 4 -2.70 24.53 2.50
CA ASN A 4 -2.13 24.57 1.17
C ASN A 4 -0.59 24.67 1.18
N ASN A 5 0.03 25.03 2.29
CA ASN A 5 1.49 25.10 2.42
C ASN A 5 2.08 23.71 2.71
N ASN A 6 1.43 22.93 3.57
CA ASN A 6 1.81 21.53 3.86
C ASN A 6 0.62 20.58 3.70
N PRO A 7 0.14 20.38 2.46
CA PRO A 7 -1.02 19.54 2.21
C PRO A 7 -0.71 18.07 2.54
N ILE A 8 -1.76 17.36 2.97
CA ILE A 8 -1.73 15.92 3.18
C ILE A 8 -2.70 15.28 2.18
N ASP A 9 -2.21 14.37 1.35
CA ASP A 9 -3.07 13.56 0.47
C ASP A 9 -3.34 12.16 1.09
N ALA A 10 -4.39 11.50 0.65
CA ALA A 10 -4.63 10.09 0.89
C ALA A 10 -4.36 9.30 -0.38
N VAL A 11 -3.73 8.13 -0.25
CA VAL A 11 -3.47 7.20 -1.35
C VAL A 11 -4.08 5.85 -1.00
N ILE A 12 -4.95 5.34 -1.86
CA ILE A 12 -5.62 4.05 -1.70
C ILE A 12 -5.22 3.15 -2.85
N THR A 13 -4.69 1.96 -2.56
CA THR A 13 -4.48 0.92 -3.57
C THR A 13 -5.72 0.06 -3.70
N TRP A 14 -6.19 -0.17 -4.92
CA TRP A 14 -7.40 -0.95 -5.16
C TRP A 14 -7.41 -1.62 -6.54
N VAL A 15 -7.93 -2.85 -6.61
CA VAL A 15 -8.26 -3.55 -7.86
C VAL A 15 -9.56 -4.32 -7.71
N ASP A 16 -10.35 -4.42 -8.77
CA ASP A 16 -11.49 -5.32 -8.87
C ASP A 16 -11.05 -6.66 -9.47
N GLY A 17 -10.85 -7.67 -8.63
CA GLY A 17 -10.53 -9.03 -9.10
C GLY A 17 -11.69 -9.77 -9.75
N ASN A 18 -12.92 -9.24 -9.72
CA ASN A 18 -14.05 -9.78 -10.47
C ASN A 18 -14.07 -9.29 -11.93
N ASP A 19 -13.25 -8.27 -12.26
CA ASP A 19 -13.14 -7.75 -13.63
C ASP A 19 -12.53 -8.79 -14.58
N PRO A 20 -13.26 -9.23 -15.63
CA PRO A 20 -12.76 -10.19 -16.59
C PRO A 20 -11.48 -9.74 -17.32
N LEU A 21 -11.29 -8.44 -17.55
CA LEU A 21 -10.09 -7.91 -18.19
C LEU A 21 -8.87 -8.04 -17.26
N HIS A 22 -9.05 -7.74 -15.97
CA HIS A 22 -8.00 -7.91 -14.96
C HIS A 22 -7.63 -9.39 -14.81
N GLN A 23 -8.63 -10.28 -14.70
CA GLN A 23 -8.42 -11.73 -14.64
C GLN A 23 -7.66 -12.26 -15.86
N ARG A 24 -8.00 -11.80 -17.08
CA ARG A 24 -7.28 -12.17 -18.32
C ARG A 24 -5.84 -11.64 -18.34
N LYS A 25 -5.59 -10.43 -17.82
CA LYS A 25 -4.25 -9.85 -17.73
C LYS A 25 -3.39 -10.66 -16.75
N MET A 26 -3.94 -10.97 -15.57
CA MET A 26 -3.33 -11.82 -14.56
C MET A 26 -3.00 -13.22 -15.09
N SER A 27 -3.97 -13.88 -15.72
CA SER A 27 -3.78 -15.26 -16.19
C SER A 27 -2.67 -15.36 -17.22
N LYS A 28 -2.54 -14.39 -18.14
CA LYS A 28 -1.44 -14.32 -19.11
C LYS A 28 -0.08 -14.27 -18.41
N VAL A 29 0.11 -13.35 -17.47
CA VAL A 29 1.39 -13.21 -16.74
C VAL A 29 1.70 -14.46 -15.91
N LEU A 30 0.73 -14.99 -15.18
CA LEU A 30 0.93 -16.17 -14.34
C LEU A 30 1.15 -17.46 -15.14
N SER A 31 0.55 -17.56 -16.34
CA SER A 31 0.76 -18.72 -17.23
C SER A 31 2.15 -18.75 -17.86
N SER A 32 2.82 -17.59 -17.95
CA SER A 32 4.19 -17.47 -18.46
C SER A 32 5.26 -17.75 -17.40
N GLU A 33 4.91 -17.82 -16.11
CA GLU A 33 5.83 -18.24 -15.06
C GLU A 33 5.93 -19.78 -14.99
N GLU A 34 7.14 -20.34 -15.05
CA GLU A 34 7.40 -21.80 -14.97
C GLU A 34 6.81 -22.46 -13.71
N THR A 35 6.50 -21.67 -12.68
CA THR A 35 5.77 -22.13 -11.50
C THR A 35 4.27 -22.14 -11.74
N LYS A 36 3.74 -23.29 -12.20
CA LYS A 36 2.31 -23.65 -12.18
C LYS A 36 1.73 -23.66 -10.76
N ARG A 37 1.62 -22.51 -10.10
CA ARG A 37 0.83 -22.39 -8.88
C ARG A 37 -0.62 -22.16 -9.30
N PRO A 38 -1.56 -23.04 -8.90
CA PRO A 38 -2.96 -22.84 -9.21
C PRO A 38 -3.42 -21.49 -8.65
N TYR A 39 -4.24 -20.81 -9.45
CA TYR A 39 -4.81 -19.51 -9.19
C TYR A 39 -5.40 -19.40 -7.77
N VAL A 40 -4.73 -18.66 -6.89
CA VAL A 40 -5.23 -18.26 -5.55
C VAL A 40 -5.99 -16.92 -5.63
N GLY A 41 -6.20 -16.38 -6.84
CA GLY A 41 -6.69 -15.03 -7.07
C GLY A 41 -8.17 -14.80 -6.76
N SER A 42 -8.99 -15.85 -6.69
CA SER A 42 -10.45 -15.71 -6.51
C SER A 42 -10.85 -15.12 -5.15
N VAL A 43 -10.03 -15.28 -4.11
CA VAL A 43 -10.32 -14.72 -2.77
C VAL A 43 -9.53 -13.45 -2.49
N LYS A 44 -8.28 -13.38 -2.95
CA LYS A 44 -7.35 -12.30 -2.55
C LYS A 44 -7.69 -10.94 -3.15
N TYR A 45 -8.28 -10.92 -4.34
CA TYR A 45 -8.63 -9.68 -5.05
C TYR A 45 -10.15 -9.52 -5.19
N LYS A 46 -10.92 -10.25 -4.37
CA LYS A 46 -12.37 -10.20 -4.46
C LYS A 46 -12.86 -8.86 -3.93
N GLU A 47 -13.36 -8.03 -4.84
CA GLU A 47 -14.05 -6.80 -4.49
C GLU A 47 -15.45 -7.12 -3.95
N ILE A 48 -15.77 -6.64 -2.74
CA ILE A 48 -17.10 -6.76 -2.13
C ILE A 48 -17.67 -5.43 -1.61
N GLY A 49 -17.03 -4.29 -1.93
CA GLY A 49 -17.51 -2.95 -1.62
C GLY A 49 -16.66 -2.20 -0.59
N GLU A 50 -15.54 -2.74 -0.13
CA GLU A 50 -14.69 -2.12 0.90
C GLU A 50 -14.21 -0.72 0.49
N ILE A 51 -13.80 -0.55 -0.76
CA ILE A 51 -13.27 0.73 -1.27
C ILE A 51 -14.25 1.90 -1.07
N TYR A 52 -15.56 1.64 -1.16
CA TYR A 52 -16.59 2.65 -0.92
C TYR A 52 -16.53 3.17 0.52
N TYR A 53 -16.48 2.26 1.48
CA TYR A 53 -16.40 2.61 2.90
C TYR A 53 -15.05 3.24 3.27
N CYS A 54 -13.96 2.82 2.63
CA CYS A 54 -12.63 3.41 2.84
C CYS A 54 -12.65 4.89 2.45
N VAL A 55 -13.10 5.20 1.23
CA VAL A 55 -13.24 6.57 0.73
C VAL A 55 -14.19 7.40 1.60
N LEU A 56 -15.38 6.88 1.92
CA LEU A 56 -16.31 7.59 2.81
C LEU A 56 -15.71 7.90 4.18
N SER A 57 -14.96 6.94 4.74
CA SER A 57 -14.33 7.12 6.04
C SER A 57 -13.30 8.26 6.00
N ILE A 58 -12.51 8.36 4.93
CA ILE A 58 -11.53 9.45 4.74
C ILE A 58 -12.25 10.78 4.58
N ILE A 59 -13.28 10.85 3.72
CA ILE A 59 -14.08 12.06 3.51
C ILE A 59 -14.66 12.58 4.83
N LYS A 60 -15.23 11.69 5.64
CA LYS A 60 -15.92 12.01 6.90
C LYS A 60 -14.95 12.34 8.05
N PHE A 61 -13.89 11.56 8.19
CA PHE A 61 -13.06 11.56 9.38
C PHE A 61 -11.66 12.15 9.20
N ALA A 62 -11.25 12.47 7.97
CA ALA A 62 -10.01 13.20 7.70
C ALA A 62 -10.28 14.39 6.76
N PRO A 63 -11.10 15.38 7.19
CA PRO A 63 -11.50 16.50 6.35
C PRO A 63 -10.34 17.44 5.95
N PHE A 64 -9.16 17.27 6.57
CA PHE A 64 -7.94 17.99 6.21
C PHE A 64 -7.24 17.43 4.95
N VAL A 65 -7.62 16.23 4.50
CA VAL A 65 -7.04 15.60 3.30
C VAL A 65 -7.39 16.42 2.06
N ARG A 66 -6.35 16.77 1.29
CA ARG A 66 -6.44 17.58 0.06
C ARG A 66 -6.95 16.77 -1.12
N ASN A 67 -6.27 15.68 -1.49
CA ASN A 67 -6.69 14.75 -2.54
C ASN A 67 -6.80 13.33 -2.00
N ILE A 68 -7.68 12.53 -2.60
CA ILE A 68 -7.83 11.10 -2.38
C ILE A 68 -7.48 10.40 -3.69
N PHE A 69 -6.24 9.93 -3.83
CA PHE A 69 -5.78 9.18 -4.99
C PHE A 69 -6.17 7.72 -4.83
N ILE A 70 -6.91 7.17 -5.80
CA ILE A 70 -7.24 5.75 -5.90
C ILE A 70 -6.39 5.18 -7.03
N VAL A 71 -5.40 4.37 -6.68
CA VAL A 71 -4.44 3.75 -7.61
C VAL A 71 -4.98 2.41 -8.07
N THR A 72 -5.20 2.24 -9.37
CA THR A 72 -5.91 1.10 -9.95
C THR A 72 -5.22 0.52 -11.19
N ASP A 73 -5.60 -0.70 -11.60
CA ASP A 73 -5.15 -1.34 -12.84
C ASP A 73 -6.08 -1.03 -14.04
N ASN A 74 -6.24 0.25 -14.38
CA ASN A 74 -7.15 0.77 -15.40
C ASN A 74 -8.62 0.50 -15.09
N GLN A 75 -8.96 0.53 -13.81
CA GLN A 75 -10.29 0.25 -13.29
C GLN A 75 -10.88 1.50 -12.63
N VAL A 76 -12.21 1.58 -12.64
CA VAL A 76 -12.96 2.63 -11.96
C VAL A 76 -13.88 1.95 -10.94
N PRO A 77 -13.79 2.30 -9.64
CA PRO A 77 -14.68 1.76 -8.62
C PRO A 77 -16.17 1.96 -8.96
N GLN A 78 -17.01 0.98 -8.61
CA GLN A 78 -18.43 1.00 -9.00
C GLN A 78 -19.19 2.21 -8.44
N PHE A 79 -18.91 2.62 -7.21
CA PHE A 79 -19.56 3.79 -6.60
C PHE A 79 -19.25 5.09 -7.34
N ILE A 80 -18.08 5.19 -7.99
CA ILE A 80 -17.73 6.33 -8.87
C ILE A 80 -18.52 6.22 -10.17
N LYS A 81 -18.57 5.04 -10.81
CA LYS A 81 -19.35 4.83 -12.05
C LYS A 81 -20.84 5.16 -11.85
N LYS A 82 -21.38 4.81 -10.68
CA LYS A 82 -22.76 5.06 -10.27
C LYS A 82 -22.99 6.47 -9.70
N GLN A 83 -21.94 7.29 -9.58
CA GLN A 83 -21.99 8.65 -9.04
C GLN A 83 -22.58 8.72 -7.61
N GLU A 84 -22.34 7.69 -6.79
CA GLU A 84 -22.83 7.61 -5.41
C GLU A 84 -22.14 8.62 -4.49
N ILE A 85 -20.91 9.04 -4.84
CA ILE A 85 -20.13 10.07 -4.15
C ILE A 85 -19.68 11.10 -5.17
N SER A 86 -19.97 12.36 -4.91
CA SER A 86 -19.43 13.50 -5.66
C SER A 86 -18.52 14.31 -4.74
N ASP A 87 -17.23 13.97 -4.73
CA ASP A 87 -16.20 14.70 -4.00
C ASP A 87 -15.05 15.04 -4.96
N PRO A 88 -14.76 16.33 -5.21
CA PRO A 88 -13.75 16.75 -6.19
C PRO A 88 -12.32 16.37 -5.78
N ARG A 89 -12.09 15.94 -4.54
CA ARG A 89 -10.80 15.47 -4.04
C ARG A 89 -10.43 14.09 -4.58
N ILE A 90 -11.41 13.29 -5.02
CA ILE A 90 -11.15 11.94 -5.53
C ILE A 90 -10.48 12.02 -6.91
N LYS A 91 -9.37 11.30 -7.06
CA LYS A 91 -8.59 11.18 -8.31
C LYS A 91 -8.29 9.71 -8.56
N ILE A 92 -8.54 9.22 -9.76
CA ILE A 92 -8.18 7.85 -10.16
C ILE A 92 -6.85 7.92 -10.88
N ILE A 93 -5.89 7.10 -10.47
CA ILE A 93 -4.55 7.03 -11.03
C ILE A 93 -4.32 5.63 -11.56
N ASP A 94 -3.97 5.51 -12.83
CA ASP A 94 -3.64 4.21 -13.42
C ASP A 94 -2.24 3.75 -12.99
N HIS A 95 -2.04 2.44 -12.82
CA HIS A 95 -0.72 1.87 -12.58
C HIS A 95 0.32 2.36 -13.61
N LYS A 96 -0.03 2.54 -14.88
CA LYS A 96 0.91 3.05 -15.90
C LYS A 96 1.47 4.43 -15.57
N GLU A 97 0.75 5.26 -14.82
CA GLU A 97 1.23 6.58 -14.43
C GLU A 97 2.41 6.48 -13.45
N ILE A 98 2.29 5.65 -12.42
CA ILE A 98 3.37 5.42 -11.45
C ILE A 98 4.50 4.54 -12.00
N PHE A 99 4.21 3.71 -13.01
CA PHE A 99 5.18 2.90 -13.74
C PHE A 99 5.81 3.60 -14.95
N LYS A 100 5.54 4.89 -15.20
CA LYS A 100 6.11 5.62 -16.34
C LYS A 100 7.64 5.49 -16.36
N GLY A 101 8.21 5.04 -17.48
CA GLY A 101 9.66 4.77 -17.59
C GLY A 101 10.16 3.49 -16.91
N LEU A 102 9.27 2.70 -16.30
CA LEU A 102 9.52 1.38 -15.71
C LEU A 102 8.54 0.33 -16.28
N MET A 103 8.07 0.54 -17.50
CA MET A 103 7.02 -0.31 -18.10
C MET A 103 7.46 -1.75 -18.33
N ASP A 104 8.77 -2.02 -18.38
CA ASP A 104 9.34 -3.37 -18.46
C ASP A 104 9.02 -4.22 -17.21
N PHE A 105 8.67 -3.57 -16.10
CA PHE A 105 8.25 -4.23 -14.86
C PHE A 105 6.72 -4.31 -14.69
N ALA A 106 5.96 -3.88 -15.71
CA ALA A 106 4.50 -3.88 -15.74
C ALA A 106 3.96 -4.74 -16.90
N PRO A 107 2.77 -5.37 -16.76
CA PRO A 107 1.91 -5.36 -15.57
C PRO A 107 2.46 -6.25 -14.45
N THR A 108 2.30 -5.81 -13.21
CA THR A 108 2.62 -6.60 -12.01
C THR A 108 1.40 -6.69 -11.12
N PHE A 109 1.25 -7.84 -10.45
CA PHE A 109 0.19 -8.10 -9.47
C PHE A 109 0.74 -8.25 -8.05
N ASN A 110 2.02 -7.92 -7.88
CA ASN A 110 2.69 -7.87 -6.60
C ASN A 110 2.40 -6.51 -5.93
N PRO A 111 1.59 -6.46 -4.86
CA PRO A 111 1.24 -5.20 -4.21
C PRO A 111 2.48 -4.44 -3.71
N ARG A 112 3.54 -5.13 -3.28
CA ARG A 112 4.76 -4.46 -2.82
C ARG A 112 5.50 -3.70 -3.91
N CYS A 113 5.40 -4.17 -5.16
CA CYS A 113 5.98 -3.47 -6.30
C CYS A 113 5.20 -2.18 -6.59
N ILE A 114 3.87 -2.25 -6.50
CA ILE A 114 2.97 -1.10 -6.64
C ILE A 114 3.20 -0.10 -5.50
N ASP A 115 3.20 -0.57 -4.25
CA ASP A 115 3.45 0.24 -3.04
C ASP A 115 4.77 1.01 -3.12
N ALA A 116 5.82 0.37 -3.63
CA ALA A 116 7.14 0.96 -3.79
C ALA A 116 7.16 2.15 -4.77
N LEU A 117 6.14 2.29 -5.64
CA LEU A 117 6.07 3.34 -6.66
C LEU A 117 4.99 4.39 -6.40
N LEU A 118 4.24 4.29 -5.30
CA LEU A 118 3.16 5.25 -4.99
C LEU A 118 3.65 6.70 -4.88
N TYR A 119 4.90 6.91 -4.46
CA TYR A 119 5.53 8.24 -4.40
C TYR A 119 5.60 8.95 -5.77
N ARG A 120 5.43 8.21 -6.87
CA ARG A 120 5.49 8.70 -8.25
C ARG A 120 4.15 9.19 -8.78
N ILE A 121 3.07 9.16 -7.98
CA ILE A 121 1.76 9.67 -8.37
C ILE A 121 1.88 11.15 -8.79
N PRO A 122 1.42 11.54 -9.99
CA PRO A 122 1.45 12.93 -10.42
C PRO A 122 0.67 13.85 -9.47
N GLY A 123 1.29 14.94 -9.03
CA GLY A 123 0.68 15.91 -8.12
C GLY A 123 0.59 15.48 -6.64
N LEU A 124 1.14 14.31 -6.28
CA LEU A 124 1.23 13.86 -4.90
C LEU A 124 2.06 14.83 -4.06
N SER A 125 1.52 15.23 -2.91
CA SER A 125 2.22 16.04 -1.91
C SER A 125 3.37 15.29 -1.24
N GLU A 126 4.24 16.04 -0.58
CA GLU A 126 5.31 15.47 0.24
C GLU A 126 4.77 14.55 1.34
N ARG A 127 3.63 14.91 1.94
CA ARG A 127 3.00 14.17 3.04
C ARG A 127 1.78 13.43 2.53
N PHE A 128 1.77 12.11 2.59
CA PHE A 128 0.58 11.35 2.21
C PHE A 128 0.29 10.20 3.17
N ILE A 129 -0.99 9.85 3.31
CA ILE A 129 -1.41 8.73 4.13
C ILE A 129 -1.78 7.59 3.18
N TYR A 130 -1.04 6.50 3.25
CA TYR A 130 -1.37 5.27 2.55
C TYR A 130 -2.46 4.50 3.29
N PHE A 131 -3.48 4.08 2.53
CA PHE A 131 -4.53 3.17 2.93
C PHE A 131 -4.56 2.00 1.94
N ASN A 132 -4.86 0.80 2.45
CA ASN A 132 -5.44 -0.22 1.60
C ASN A 132 -6.97 -0.03 1.54
N ASP A 133 -7.63 -0.67 0.59
CA ASP A 133 -9.09 -0.60 0.40
C ASP A 133 -9.91 -1.13 1.60
N ASP A 134 -9.34 -2.04 2.40
CA ASP A 134 -9.92 -2.61 3.62
C ASP A 134 -9.60 -1.84 4.92
N MET A 135 -9.09 -0.61 4.82
CA MET A 135 -8.76 0.24 5.97
C MET A 135 -9.79 1.37 6.14
N PHE A 136 -10.34 1.52 7.35
CA PHE A 136 -11.38 2.50 7.64
C PHE A 136 -11.02 3.38 8.84
N LEU A 137 -11.28 4.69 8.72
CA LEU A 137 -11.32 5.58 9.87
C LEU A 137 -12.68 5.44 10.58
N ILE A 138 -12.66 5.33 11.90
CA ILE A 138 -13.88 5.15 12.72
C ILE A 138 -14.19 6.36 13.62
N LYS A 139 -13.29 7.34 13.66
CA LYS A 139 -13.37 8.57 14.45
C LYS A 139 -12.66 9.68 13.66
N LYS A 140 -13.13 10.92 13.84
CA LYS A 140 -12.47 12.11 13.30
C LYS A 140 -11.01 12.19 13.78
N THR A 141 -10.12 12.39 12.82
CA THR A 141 -8.69 12.62 13.01
C THR A 141 -8.35 14.05 12.59
N ASP A 142 -7.31 14.60 13.18
CA ASP A 142 -6.69 15.87 12.81
C ASP A 142 -5.29 15.62 12.20
N LYS A 143 -4.62 16.66 11.68
CA LYS A 143 -3.36 16.48 10.94
C LYS A 143 -2.25 15.96 11.85
N GLU A 144 -2.30 16.39 13.10
CA GLU A 144 -1.37 16.11 14.18
C GLU A 144 -1.42 14.64 14.62
N ASP A 145 -2.52 13.94 14.30
CA ASP A 145 -2.58 12.48 14.44
C ASP A 145 -1.64 11.75 13.46
N TRP A 146 -1.24 12.41 12.37
CA TRP A 146 -0.50 11.78 11.26
C TRP A 146 0.90 12.33 11.09
N TYR A 147 1.10 13.62 11.36
CA TYR A 147 2.38 14.31 11.24
C TYR A 147 2.59 15.25 12.43
N GLU A 148 3.80 15.26 12.97
CA GLU A 148 4.22 16.25 13.95
C GLU A 148 4.40 17.63 13.28
N ASP A 149 4.48 18.70 14.07
CA ASP A 149 4.66 20.08 13.57
C ASP A 149 5.90 20.21 12.65
N GLY A 150 6.97 19.47 12.96
CA GLY A 150 8.19 19.39 12.14
C GLY A 150 8.06 18.60 10.84
N GLY A 151 6.89 18.01 10.56
CA GLY A 151 6.60 17.21 9.36
C GLY A 151 6.99 15.73 9.46
N ALA A 152 7.50 15.28 10.61
CA ALA A 152 7.80 13.87 10.83
C ALA A 152 6.51 13.03 10.92
N PRO A 153 6.46 11.83 10.28
CA PRO A 153 5.28 10.98 10.33
C PRO A 153 5.10 10.34 11.71
N VAL A 154 3.87 10.38 12.24
CA VAL A 154 3.49 9.73 13.50
C VAL A 154 3.26 8.24 13.26
N LEU A 155 4.29 7.43 13.50
CA LEU A 155 4.23 5.99 13.30
C LEU A 155 3.46 5.28 14.42
N ARG A 156 2.61 4.32 14.02
CA ARG A 156 1.82 3.48 14.94
C ARG A 156 2.27 2.03 14.85
N GLY A 157 2.68 1.48 15.99
CA GLY A 157 3.32 0.18 16.03
C GLY A 157 4.09 -0.04 17.32
N LYS A 158 4.97 -1.02 17.30
CA LYS A 158 5.88 -1.28 18.42
C LYS A 158 7.20 -1.86 17.96
N TRP A 159 8.27 -1.52 18.66
CA TRP A 159 9.55 -2.18 18.49
C TRP A 159 9.45 -3.67 18.85
N ALA A 160 10.04 -4.52 18.02
CA ALA A 160 10.11 -5.96 18.22
C ALA A 160 11.51 -6.48 17.86
N LYS A 161 11.93 -7.60 18.47
CA LYS A 161 13.22 -8.22 18.17
C LYS A 161 13.25 -8.74 16.74
N SER A 162 14.31 -8.41 16.00
CA SER A 162 14.49 -8.86 14.62
C SER A 162 14.58 -10.39 14.54
N TYR A 163 14.01 -10.97 13.49
CA TYR A 163 13.89 -12.43 13.35
C TYR A 163 15.25 -13.13 13.24
N ASN A 164 16.26 -12.47 12.68
CA ASN A 164 17.66 -12.93 12.65
C ASN A 164 18.31 -12.98 14.04
N LYS A 165 17.69 -12.45 15.10
CA LYS A 165 18.18 -12.59 16.48
C LYS A 165 17.49 -13.71 17.25
N ILE A 166 16.48 -14.34 16.66
CA ILE A 166 15.72 -15.42 17.28
C ILE A 166 16.39 -16.76 16.96
N TRP A 167 17.12 -17.31 17.92
CA TRP A 167 17.99 -18.48 17.74
C TRP A 167 17.26 -19.71 17.18
N TYR A 168 16.05 -20.02 17.67
CA TYR A 168 15.28 -21.19 17.21
C TYR A 168 14.79 -21.03 15.77
N LYS A 169 14.58 -19.80 15.29
CA LYS A 169 14.24 -19.54 13.88
C LYS A 169 15.45 -19.70 12.96
N LYS A 170 16.63 -19.29 13.43
CA LYS A 170 17.91 -19.54 12.74
C LYS A 170 18.20 -21.04 12.64
N ALA A 171 18.06 -21.77 13.74
CA ALA A 171 18.21 -23.23 13.75
C ALA A 171 17.22 -23.88 12.78
N ALA A 172 15.93 -23.52 12.83
CA ALA A 172 14.94 -24.04 11.90
C ALA A 172 15.28 -23.78 10.42
N SER A 173 15.83 -22.61 10.08
CA SER A 173 16.26 -22.32 8.70
C SER A 173 17.48 -23.14 8.25
N LEU A 174 18.35 -23.55 9.18
CA LEU A 174 19.52 -24.39 8.90
C LEU A 174 19.14 -25.86 8.74
N PHE A 175 18.26 -26.37 9.60
CA PHE A 175 17.85 -27.78 9.60
C PHE A 175 16.74 -28.11 8.59
N PHE A 176 15.96 -27.10 8.17
CA PHE A 176 14.86 -27.30 7.21
C PHE A 176 14.91 -26.29 6.04
N PRO A 177 16.03 -26.21 5.28
CA PRO A 177 16.23 -25.22 4.22
C PRO A 177 15.27 -25.41 3.02
N PHE A 178 14.74 -26.62 2.84
CA PHE A 178 13.80 -26.99 1.78
C PHE A 178 12.37 -26.52 2.05
N LEU A 179 12.03 -26.12 3.28
CA LEU A 179 10.78 -25.43 3.59
C LEU A 179 10.88 -23.97 3.12
N LYS A 180 10.84 -23.74 1.79
CA LYS A 180 10.71 -22.41 1.18
C LYS A 180 9.36 -21.79 1.59
N LYS A 181 9.26 -21.29 2.83
CA LYS A 181 8.08 -20.57 3.31
C LYS A 181 8.19 -19.12 2.87
N ARG A 182 7.16 -18.67 2.15
CA ARG A 182 6.93 -17.24 1.89
C ARG A 182 7.05 -16.48 3.23
N PRO A 183 7.83 -15.39 3.30
CA PRO A 183 7.95 -14.61 4.53
C PRO A 183 6.57 -14.20 5.05
N SER A 184 6.34 -14.42 6.35
CA SER A 184 5.16 -13.88 7.03
C SER A 184 5.23 -12.36 7.09
N TYR A 185 4.10 -11.70 7.35
CA TYR A 185 4.02 -10.24 7.46
C TYR A 185 5.08 -9.63 8.39
N ASN A 186 5.28 -10.24 9.56
CA ASN A 186 6.29 -9.80 10.53
C ASN A 186 7.73 -10.11 10.09
N LEU A 187 7.96 -11.26 9.46
CA LEU A 187 9.28 -11.60 8.94
C LEU A 187 9.68 -10.66 7.80
N ALA A 188 8.76 -10.32 6.90
CA ALA A 188 9.01 -9.38 5.83
C ALA A 188 9.44 -8.00 6.37
N GLN A 189 8.72 -7.47 7.37
CA GLN A 189 9.10 -6.22 8.02
C GLN A 189 10.48 -6.29 8.70
N SER A 190 10.78 -7.40 9.38
CA SER A 190 12.11 -7.59 9.98
C SER A 190 13.22 -7.66 8.93
N ILE A 191 12.97 -8.29 7.78
CA ILE A 191 13.94 -8.33 6.68
C ILE A 191 14.15 -6.91 6.13
N SER A 192 13.07 -6.15 5.89
CA SER A 192 13.17 -4.76 5.42
C SER A 192 13.96 -3.88 6.39
N ALA A 193 13.74 -4.01 7.69
CA ALA A 193 14.50 -3.26 8.70
C ALA A 193 16.00 -3.59 8.67
N ASN A 194 16.35 -4.88 8.49
CA ASN A 194 17.74 -5.28 8.39
C ASN A 194 18.44 -4.69 7.16
N VAL A 195 17.73 -4.54 6.03
CA VAL A 195 18.27 -3.93 4.79
C VAL A 195 18.73 -2.49 5.04
N VAL A 196 18.00 -1.75 5.89
CA VAL A 196 18.34 -0.36 6.27
C VAL A 196 19.15 -0.26 7.57
N GLY A 197 19.82 -1.35 7.98
CA GLY A 197 20.79 -1.36 9.08
C GLY A 197 20.23 -1.71 10.47
N TYR A 198 18.92 -1.89 10.62
CA TYR A 198 18.28 -2.22 11.90
C TYR A 198 18.33 -3.72 12.19
N ASN A 199 19.50 -4.20 12.64
CA ASN A 199 19.78 -5.63 12.79
C ASN A 199 19.24 -6.27 14.08
N ASN A 200 18.89 -5.48 15.09
CA ASN A 200 18.51 -5.96 16.42
C ASN A 200 17.00 -5.86 16.70
N LEU A 201 16.41 -4.74 16.27
CA LEU A 201 14.99 -4.45 16.43
C LEU A 201 14.42 -4.07 15.07
N TYR A 202 13.14 -4.32 14.86
CA TYR A 202 12.38 -3.77 13.76
C TYR A 202 11.11 -3.11 14.31
N TYR A 203 10.65 -2.05 13.64
CA TYR A 203 9.40 -1.41 14.01
C TYR A 203 8.25 -2.17 13.36
N ARG A 204 7.44 -2.85 14.19
CA ARG A 204 6.30 -3.64 13.73
C ARG A 204 5.09 -2.73 13.56
N SER A 205 4.72 -2.46 12.31
CA SER A 205 3.52 -1.70 11.97
C SER A 205 2.27 -2.58 11.95
N PHE A 206 1.14 -1.97 12.29
CA PHE A 206 -0.18 -2.61 12.24
C PHE A 206 -0.86 -2.41 10.89
N HIS A 207 -1.99 -3.09 10.69
CA HIS A 207 -2.87 -2.88 9.54
C HIS A 207 -3.73 -1.65 9.80
N ALA A 208 -3.19 -0.48 9.49
CA ALA A 208 -3.81 0.82 9.66
C ALA A 208 -3.21 1.79 8.62
N GLY A 209 -3.88 2.94 8.43
CA GLY A 209 -3.36 4.01 7.59
C GLY A 209 -1.92 4.38 7.99
N ARG A 210 -1.08 4.70 7.00
CA ARG A 210 0.36 4.93 7.21
C ARG A 210 0.74 6.32 6.72
N PRO A 211 1.16 7.23 7.60
CA PRO A 211 1.77 8.48 7.17
C PRO A 211 3.14 8.18 6.55
N LEU A 212 3.37 8.70 5.36
CA LEU A 212 4.55 8.47 4.54
C LEU A 212 5.02 9.78 3.92
N LEU A 213 6.34 9.89 3.76
CA LEU A 213 7.00 11.03 3.14
C LEU A 213 7.46 10.64 1.74
N LYS A 214 7.11 11.43 0.74
CA LYS A 214 7.50 11.20 -0.65
C LYS A 214 9.01 11.25 -0.81
N SER A 215 9.68 12.23 -0.21
CA SER A 215 11.15 12.37 -0.21
C SER A 215 11.89 11.13 0.28
N ILE A 216 11.37 10.42 1.30
CA ILE A 216 11.98 9.20 1.82
C ILE A 216 12.00 8.07 0.78
N PHE A 217 10.97 7.97 -0.06
CA PHE A 217 10.94 7.00 -1.15
C PHE A 217 11.90 7.42 -2.27
N GLU A 218 11.90 8.71 -2.64
CA GLU A 218 12.84 9.23 -3.64
C GLU A 218 14.29 8.99 -3.22
N ASP A 219 14.63 9.24 -1.95
CA ASP A 219 15.98 9.01 -1.43
C ASP A 219 16.35 7.54 -1.36
N TYR A 220 15.41 6.66 -1.03
CA TYR A 220 15.66 5.22 -0.94
C TYR A 220 15.80 4.54 -2.31
N PHE A 221 15.06 5.02 -3.33
CA PHE A 221 15.03 4.43 -4.67
C PHE A 221 15.86 5.20 -5.72
N LYS A 222 16.58 6.26 -5.31
CA LYS A 222 17.68 6.86 -6.08
C LYS A 222 18.76 5.81 -6.40
#